data_AF-A0A8S3Q520-F1
#
_entry.id   AF-A0A8S3Q520-F1
#
_cell.length_a   1.000
_cell.length_b   1.000
_cell.length_c   1.000
_cell.angle_alpha   90.00
_cell.angle_beta   90.00
_cell.angle_gamma   90.00
#
_symmetry.space_group_name_H-M   'P 1'
#
loop_
_entity.id
_entity.type
_entity.pdbx_description
1 polymer ?
#
loop_
_entity_poly.entity_id
_entity_poly.type
_entity_poly.pdbx_seq_one_letter_code
_entity_poly.pdbx_strand_id
1 'polypeptide(L)'
;MDTLNKYSHYNQHELRGDIPEGNSLTNTEKIHPRIINLSHRKLQLREINLLKRGLKFTPTPNEDKTQLGADIDEFGRRLRINYIFCEDNEENEEEENKPLVRNKSDWIPKPTKDKDLEETIKTLKTNSLTSNKNVKDNLTREEKTALQNLKSDKSIIIKEADKGNAVVIMDREYYRDNILNMLQDEMSYEVTDKKLDRQTKSYFYGLPKIHKSKEISNAISEQNSEYIELLTPNDLKFRPIVGGPSSVTQNLSHFIDIVLKPLCREVPSFIRDDLDFLNHLPKTVNPNSELITFDIVSLYTNIPHDLGITAVKYWLENTENVIENRLTKEFILASLKLILERNIFYFNGTYYHQKKRNSYGY
;
A
#
# COMPACT_ATOMS: atom_id res chain seq x y z
N MET A 1 -27.48 14.73 15.15
CA MET A 1 -26.37 15.64 14.86
C MET A 1 -25.19 15.27 15.74
N ASP A 2 -24.35 14.31 15.30
CA ASP A 2 -22.93 14.16 15.71
C ASP A 2 -22.37 12.80 15.23
N THR A 3 -22.31 12.59 13.91
CA THR A 3 -21.61 11.40 13.36
C THR A 3 -21.13 11.54 11.91
N LEU A 4 -21.17 12.74 11.32
CA LEU A 4 -20.87 12.95 9.89
C LEU A 4 -19.46 13.51 9.58
N ASN A 5 -18.50 13.45 10.53
CA ASN A 5 -17.19 14.10 10.36
C ASN A 5 -15.97 13.16 10.38
N LYS A 6 -16.11 11.93 9.89
CA LYS A 6 -14.95 11.08 9.57
C LYS A 6 -15.20 10.43 8.21
N TYR A 7 -14.22 10.52 7.31
CA TYR A 7 -14.19 10.07 5.91
C TYR A 7 -14.32 11.20 4.88
N SER A 8 -13.32 12.07 4.90
CA SER A 8 -12.90 12.89 3.77
C SER A 8 -11.38 13.08 3.92
N HIS A 9 -10.65 13.01 2.81
CA HIS A 9 -9.20 13.26 2.65
C HIS A 9 -8.26 12.06 2.72
N TYR A 10 -8.28 11.27 1.64
CA TYR A 10 -7.05 10.83 0.98
C TYR A 10 -7.24 10.98 -0.53
N ASN A 11 -6.67 12.05 -1.10
CA ASN A 11 -6.19 12.13 -2.49
C ASN A 11 -5.35 13.41 -2.60
N GLN A 12 -4.03 13.25 -2.52
CA GLN A 12 -3.09 14.24 -3.03
C GLN A 12 -2.64 13.73 -4.39
N HIS A 13 -3.17 14.28 -5.47
CA HIS A 13 -2.43 14.64 -6.68
C HIS A 13 -3.35 15.45 -7.61
N GLU A 14 -2.85 16.62 -8.00
CA GLU A 14 -3.16 17.40 -9.22
C GLU A 14 -4.56 18.03 -9.37
N LEU A 15 -4.67 19.28 -8.92
CA LEU A 15 -5.43 20.31 -9.63
C LEU A 15 -4.53 21.55 -9.76
N ARG A 16 -3.92 21.72 -10.94
CA ARG A 16 -3.43 23.02 -11.40
C ARG A 16 -4.62 23.74 -12.04
N GLY A 17 -5.07 24.79 -11.38
CA GLY A 17 -5.99 25.80 -11.90
C GLY A 17 -5.79 27.05 -11.08
N ASP A 18 -5.51 28.17 -11.74
CA ASP A 18 -5.14 29.44 -11.14
C ASP A 18 -6.19 29.93 -10.12
N ILE A 19 -5.78 30.15 -8.88
CA ILE A 19 -6.62 30.73 -7.82
C ILE A 19 -6.07 32.14 -7.51
N PRO A 20 -6.91 33.19 -7.49
CA PRO A 20 -6.50 34.55 -7.17
C PRO A 20 -5.95 34.66 -5.74
N GLU A 21 -4.93 35.50 -5.57
CA GLU A 21 -4.35 35.85 -4.27
C GLU A 21 -5.43 36.37 -3.30
N GLY A 22 -5.64 35.67 -2.18
CA GLY A 22 -6.56 36.14 -1.14
C GLY A 22 -6.80 35.14 -0.02
N ASN A 23 -6.16 35.39 1.13
CA ASN A 23 -6.39 34.85 2.46
C ASN A 23 -5.93 33.40 2.76
N SER A 24 -4.75 33.33 3.37
CA SER A 24 -4.21 32.23 4.18
C SER A 24 -5.26 31.66 5.16
N LEU A 25 -5.78 30.48 4.84
CA LEU A 25 -6.51 29.63 5.79
C LEU A 25 -5.49 28.96 6.70
N THR A 26 -5.48 29.40 7.95
CA THR A 26 -4.61 29.00 9.04
C THR A 26 -5.10 27.70 9.71
N ASN A 27 -4.14 26.84 10.10
CA ASN A 27 -4.27 25.68 11.01
C ASN A 27 -5.38 24.65 10.74
N THR A 28 -5.07 23.65 9.92
CA THR A 28 -5.62 22.30 10.12
C THR A 28 -4.85 21.65 11.27
N GLU A 29 -5.51 21.39 12.40
CA GLU A 29 -4.92 20.59 13.48
C GLU A 29 -4.50 19.23 12.91
N LYS A 30 -3.19 18.95 12.88
CA LYS A 30 -2.69 17.65 12.44
C LYS A 30 -3.16 16.61 13.45
N ILE A 31 -4.04 15.71 13.01
CA ILE A 31 -4.52 14.59 13.83
C ILE A 31 -3.35 13.63 14.05
N HIS A 32 -2.77 13.68 15.24
CA HIS A 32 -1.71 12.76 15.65
C HIS A 32 -2.28 11.36 15.94
N PRO A 33 -1.58 10.28 15.56
CA PRO A 33 -1.98 8.94 15.96
C PRO A 33 -1.86 8.77 17.47
N ARG A 34 -2.83 8.04 18.03
CA ARG A 34 -2.77 7.60 19.43
C ARG A 34 -1.67 6.55 19.60
N ILE A 35 -0.95 6.59 20.70
CA ILE A 35 0.09 5.62 21.02
C ILE A 35 -0.46 4.64 22.06
N ILE A 36 -0.47 3.35 21.74
CA ILE A 36 -0.94 2.29 22.64
C ILE A 36 0.25 1.37 22.93
N ASN A 37 0.77 1.43 24.14
CA ASN A 37 1.85 0.58 24.59
C ASN A 37 1.30 -0.65 25.31
N LEU A 38 1.40 -1.80 24.63
CA LEU A 38 1.03 -3.13 25.10
C LEU A 38 2.23 -3.97 25.57
N SER A 39 3.42 -3.37 25.58
CA SER A 39 4.68 -4.02 25.90
C SER A 39 5.13 -3.74 27.33
N HIS A 40 6.03 -4.57 27.86
CA HIS A 40 6.67 -4.33 29.16
C HIS A 40 7.67 -3.17 29.12
N ARG A 41 8.11 -2.77 27.92
CA ARG A 41 9.06 -1.68 27.73
C ARG A 41 8.39 -0.33 27.96
N LYS A 42 8.83 0.39 28.99
CA LYS A 42 8.42 1.79 29.21
C LYS A 42 9.05 2.70 28.14
N LEU A 43 8.22 3.46 27.43
CA LEU A 43 8.70 4.44 26.46
C LEU A 43 9.11 5.73 27.16
N GLN A 44 10.18 6.36 26.67
CA GLN A 44 10.56 7.70 27.08
C GLN A 44 9.72 8.76 26.36
N LEU A 45 9.55 9.95 26.94
CA LEU A 45 8.76 11.03 26.34
C LEU A 45 9.19 11.38 24.90
N ARG A 46 10.50 11.38 24.63
CA ARG A 46 11.06 11.60 23.28
C ARG A 46 10.68 10.52 22.27
N GLU A 47 10.52 9.27 22.71
CA GLU A 47 10.08 8.15 21.87
C GLU A 47 8.58 8.27 21.59
N ILE A 48 7.79 8.64 22.60
CA ILE A 48 6.36 8.91 22.45
C ILE A 48 6.15 10.06 21.45
N ASN A 49 6.88 11.17 21.60
CA ASN A 49 6.79 12.32 20.70
C ASN A 49 7.18 11.98 19.26
N LEU A 50 8.23 11.17 19.08
CA LEU A 50 8.61 10.66 17.76
C LEU A 50 7.48 9.81 17.15
N LEU A 51 6.92 8.87 17.91
CA LEU A 51 5.85 7.98 17.41
C LEU A 51 4.54 8.73 17.12
N LYS A 52 4.26 9.85 17.83
CA LYS A 52 3.14 10.76 17.54
C LYS A 52 3.26 11.46 16.18
N ARG A 53 4.41 11.42 15.52
CA ARG A 53 4.51 11.85 14.11
C ARG A 53 3.89 10.83 13.15
N GLY A 54 3.69 9.59 13.60
CA GLY A 54 3.11 8.48 12.84
C GLY A 54 4.13 7.71 12.01
N LEU A 55 3.79 6.47 11.66
CA LEU A 55 4.69 5.57 10.92
C LEU A 55 4.88 5.94 9.45
N LYS A 56 4.03 6.84 8.92
CA LYS A 56 4.17 7.42 7.58
C LYS A 56 5.03 8.69 7.55
N PHE A 57 5.48 9.17 8.71
CA PHE A 57 6.41 10.29 8.78
C PHE A 57 7.77 9.86 8.22
N THR A 58 8.24 10.57 7.20
CA THR A 58 9.55 10.32 6.59
C THR A 58 10.57 11.31 7.14
N PRO A 59 11.59 10.85 7.89
CA PRO A 59 12.70 11.69 8.30
C PRO A 59 13.39 12.32 7.08
N THR A 60 13.91 13.53 7.22
CA THR A 60 14.76 14.15 6.19
C THR A 60 15.91 13.18 5.89
N PRO A 61 16.04 12.69 4.64
CA PRO A 61 17.10 11.76 4.31
C PRO A 61 18.44 12.47 4.36
N ASN A 62 19.50 11.72 4.68
CA ASN A 62 20.85 12.22 4.46
C ASN A 62 21.08 12.35 2.95
N GLU A 63 21.77 13.41 2.51
CA GLU A 63 22.15 13.54 1.11
C GLU A 63 23.05 12.38 0.68
N ASP A 64 22.59 11.62 -0.31
CA ASP A 64 23.39 10.64 -1.04
C ASP A 64 23.69 11.20 -2.43
N LYS A 65 24.86 11.84 -2.57
CA LYS A 65 25.29 12.44 -3.84
C LYS A 65 25.48 11.38 -4.94
N THR A 66 25.78 10.15 -4.57
CA THR A 66 25.94 9.04 -5.53
C THR A 66 24.58 8.65 -6.09
N GLN A 67 23.58 8.43 -5.23
CA GLN A 67 22.22 8.14 -5.67
C GLN A 67 21.62 9.30 -6.46
N LEU A 68 21.81 10.55 -6.01
CA LEU A 68 21.35 11.74 -6.74
C LEU A 68 21.96 11.81 -8.15
N GLY A 69 23.26 11.50 -8.29
CA GLY A 69 23.91 11.44 -9.59
C GLY A 69 23.28 10.40 -10.51
N ALA A 70 23.01 9.19 -9.99
CA ALA A 70 22.34 8.12 -10.73
C ALA A 70 20.90 8.52 -11.14
N ASP A 71 20.15 9.17 -10.25
CA ASP A 71 18.79 9.62 -10.52
C ASP A 71 18.75 10.71 -11.62
N ILE A 72 19.73 11.61 -11.62
CA ILE A 72 19.88 12.63 -12.67
C ILE A 72 20.25 11.98 -14.01
N ASP A 73 21.15 10.99 -14.00
CA ASP A 73 21.50 10.25 -15.22
C ASP A 73 20.30 9.50 -15.79
N GLU A 74 19.47 8.89 -14.93
CA GLU A 74 18.22 8.24 -15.33
C GLU A 74 17.16 9.25 -15.82
N PHE A 75 17.08 10.43 -15.23
CA PHE A 75 16.23 11.52 -15.72
C PHE A 75 16.70 12.02 -17.10
N GLY A 76 18.00 12.25 -17.28
CA GLY A 76 18.59 12.61 -18.56
C GLY A 76 18.33 11.54 -19.63
N ARG A 77 18.45 10.26 -19.27
CA ARG A 77 18.10 9.12 -20.13
C ARG A 77 16.64 9.19 -20.59
N ARG A 78 15.69 9.45 -19.70
CA ARG A 78 14.26 9.60 -20.03
C ARG A 78 14.00 10.78 -20.97
N LEU A 79 14.65 11.92 -20.75
CA LEU A 79 14.54 13.07 -21.64
C LEU A 79 15.05 12.75 -23.05
N ARG A 80 16.21 12.09 -23.17
CA ARG A 80 16.76 11.67 -24.46
C ARG A 80 15.85 10.68 -25.18
N ILE A 81 15.28 9.70 -24.46
CA ILE A 81 14.30 8.77 -25.04
C ILE A 81 13.09 9.54 -25.56
N ASN A 82 12.52 10.45 -24.78
CA ASN A 82 11.37 11.23 -25.20
C ASN A 82 11.69 12.07 -26.45
N TYR A 83 12.85 12.73 -26.50
CA TYR A 83 13.30 13.47 -27.68
C TYR A 83 13.45 12.58 -28.92
N ILE A 84 14.02 11.38 -28.79
CA ILE A 84 14.24 10.48 -29.93
C ILE A 84 12.92 9.97 -30.52
N PHE A 85 11.92 9.75 -29.67
CA PHE A 85 10.62 9.19 -30.06
C PHE A 85 9.50 10.24 -30.07
N CYS A 86 9.81 11.55 -30.07
CA CYS A 86 8.78 12.58 -30.02
C CYS A 86 7.93 12.62 -31.29
N GLU A 87 8.54 12.36 -32.45
CA GLU A 87 7.87 12.29 -33.76
C GLU A 87 7.10 10.97 -33.92
N ASP A 88 7.60 9.86 -33.35
CA ASP A 88 6.91 8.55 -33.35
C ASP A 88 5.64 8.50 -32.48
N ASN A 89 5.44 9.50 -31.61
CA ASN A 89 4.24 9.63 -30.78
C ASN A 89 3.04 10.25 -31.53
N GLU A 90 3.27 10.97 -32.63
CA GLU A 90 2.20 11.68 -33.36
C GLU A 90 1.65 10.88 -34.57
N GLU A 91 2.36 9.88 -35.10
CA GLU A 91 1.96 9.22 -36.38
C GLU A 91 1.83 7.68 -36.39
N ASN A 92 1.97 6.96 -35.27
CA ASN A 92 1.79 5.49 -35.26
C ASN A 92 0.53 5.02 -34.52
N GLU A 93 -0.60 5.09 -35.22
CA GLU A 93 -1.88 4.43 -34.94
C GLU A 93 -1.81 2.90 -35.14
N GLU A 94 -0.93 2.20 -34.42
CA GLU A 94 -1.12 0.77 -34.16
C GLU A 94 -1.18 0.54 -32.65
N GLU A 95 -2.25 1.03 -32.00
CA GLU A 95 -2.52 0.74 -30.59
C GLU A 95 -2.66 -0.78 -30.32
N GLU A 96 -3.13 -1.57 -31.30
CA GLU A 96 -3.35 -3.03 -31.16
C GLU A 96 -2.07 -3.84 -30.92
N ASN A 97 -0.89 -3.31 -31.28
CA ASN A 97 0.39 -4.03 -31.20
C ASN A 97 1.30 -3.59 -30.04
N LYS A 98 0.93 -2.57 -29.26
CA LYS A 98 1.73 -2.16 -28.10
C LYS A 98 1.70 -3.29 -27.05
N PRO A 99 2.86 -3.78 -26.57
CA PRO A 99 2.89 -4.77 -25.50
C PRO A 99 2.20 -4.21 -24.25
N LEU A 100 1.18 -4.91 -23.75
CA LEU A 100 0.49 -4.63 -22.47
C LEU A 100 1.48 -4.47 -21.30
N VAL A 101 2.60 -5.20 -21.34
CA VAL A 101 3.70 -5.09 -20.37
C VAL A 101 5.02 -5.02 -21.13
N ARG A 102 5.88 -4.06 -20.76
CA ARG A 102 7.23 -3.90 -21.29
C ARG A 102 8.24 -4.05 -20.16
N ASN A 103 9.28 -4.84 -20.40
CA ASN A 103 10.45 -4.83 -19.54
C ASN A 103 11.07 -3.43 -19.57
N LYS A 104 11.59 -2.99 -18.42
CA LYS A 104 12.38 -1.75 -18.40
C LYS A 104 13.57 -1.93 -19.34
N SER A 105 13.73 -0.97 -20.25
CA SER A 105 14.86 -0.96 -21.17
C SER A 105 16.10 -0.40 -20.46
N ASP A 106 17.18 -1.17 -20.47
CA ASP A 106 18.51 -0.76 -20.02
C ASP A 106 19.27 0.04 -21.09
N TRP A 107 18.61 0.34 -22.22
CA TRP A 107 19.22 1.14 -23.27
C TRP A 107 19.45 2.57 -22.80
N ILE A 108 20.70 3.02 -22.97
CA ILE A 108 21.15 4.38 -22.70
C ILE A 108 21.39 5.06 -24.06
N PRO A 109 20.55 6.04 -24.47
CA PRO A 109 20.74 6.74 -25.72
C PRO A 109 22.04 7.55 -25.72
N LYS A 110 22.67 7.64 -26.89
CA LYS A 110 23.76 8.61 -27.13
C LYS A 110 23.22 10.04 -27.01
N PRO A 111 24.08 11.03 -26.73
CA PRO A 111 23.68 12.44 -26.75
C PRO A 111 22.95 12.80 -28.04
N THR A 112 21.86 13.58 -27.91
CA THR A 112 21.01 13.93 -29.06
C THR A 112 21.66 15.05 -29.90
N LYS A 113 21.02 15.39 -31.03
CA LYS A 113 21.46 16.52 -31.87
C LYS A 113 21.10 17.89 -31.26
N ASP A 114 20.16 17.90 -30.31
CA ASP A 114 19.70 19.09 -29.61
C ASP A 114 20.71 19.50 -28.54
N LYS A 115 21.41 20.61 -28.81
CA LYS A 115 22.44 21.14 -27.92
C LYS A 115 21.85 21.72 -26.64
N ASP A 116 20.64 22.28 -26.71
CA ASP A 116 19.99 22.91 -25.55
C ASP A 116 19.53 21.84 -24.57
N LEU A 117 19.01 20.71 -25.08
CA LEU A 117 18.69 19.56 -24.26
C LEU A 117 19.92 19.01 -23.53
N GLU A 118 21.02 18.78 -24.26
CA GLU A 118 22.24 18.22 -23.67
C GLU A 118 22.91 19.18 -22.68
N GLU A 119 22.93 20.49 -22.98
CA GLU A 119 23.44 21.49 -22.04
C GLU A 119 22.54 21.61 -20.80
N THR A 120 21.21 21.46 -20.96
CA THR A 120 20.27 21.41 -19.83
C THR A 120 20.55 20.21 -18.91
N ILE A 121 20.69 19.00 -19.47
CA ILE A 121 21.01 17.79 -18.70
C ILE A 121 22.33 17.96 -17.95
N LYS A 122 23.35 18.49 -18.62
CA LYS A 122 24.67 18.76 -18.04
C LYS A 122 24.59 19.81 -16.93
N THR A 123 23.89 20.90 -17.15
CA THR A 123 23.68 21.99 -16.17
C THR A 123 22.90 21.49 -14.96
N LEU A 124 21.88 20.65 -15.15
CA LEU A 124 21.15 20.01 -14.05
C LEU A 124 22.08 19.13 -13.21
N LYS A 125 22.96 18.34 -13.85
CA LYS A 125 23.93 17.50 -13.16
C LYS A 125 24.94 18.31 -12.36
N THR A 126 25.53 19.34 -12.96
CA THR A 126 26.50 20.20 -12.28
C THR A 126 25.87 20.97 -11.13
N ASN A 127 24.72 21.62 -11.35
CA ASN A 127 24.05 22.42 -10.32
C ASN A 127 23.55 21.55 -9.16
N SER A 128 22.97 20.38 -9.43
CA SER A 128 22.43 19.52 -8.37
C SER A 128 23.51 18.89 -7.49
N LEU A 129 24.66 18.54 -8.06
CA LEU A 129 25.77 17.95 -7.29
C LEU A 129 26.61 18.99 -6.52
N THR A 130 26.64 20.24 -7.02
CA THR A 130 27.36 21.36 -6.39
C THR A 130 26.51 22.16 -5.41
N SER A 131 25.18 22.05 -5.48
CA SER A 131 24.28 22.70 -4.54
C SER A 131 24.41 22.07 -3.15
N ASN A 132 25.04 22.78 -2.22
CA ASN A 132 24.92 22.50 -0.80
C ASN A 132 23.63 23.13 -0.30
N LYS A 133 22.49 22.46 -0.51
CA LYS A 133 21.24 22.89 0.14
C LYS A 133 21.37 22.54 1.61
N ASN A 134 21.39 23.54 2.48
CA ASN A 134 21.20 23.31 3.91
C ASN A 134 19.74 22.89 4.15
N VAL A 135 19.44 21.61 3.91
CA VAL A 135 18.12 21.05 4.20
C VAL A 135 17.97 20.96 5.70
N LYS A 136 16.95 21.65 6.22
CA LYS A 136 16.65 21.58 7.65
C LYS A 136 16.20 20.17 8.02
N ASP A 137 16.89 19.59 8.99
CA ASP A 137 16.44 18.35 9.63
C ASP A 137 15.02 18.50 10.17
N ASN A 138 14.13 17.59 9.80
CA ASN A 138 12.77 17.56 10.33
C ASN A 138 12.65 16.78 11.64
N LEU A 139 13.77 16.24 12.17
CA LEU A 139 13.89 15.58 13.48
C LEU A 139 14.89 16.30 14.37
N THR A 140 14.54 16.44 15.65
CA THR A 140 15.49 16.90 16.69
C THR A 140 16.56 15.84 16.97
N ARG A 141 17.69 16.24 17.59
CA ARG A 141 18.75 15.32 18.00
C ARG A 141 18.24 14.24 18.96
N GLU A 142 17.30 14.61 19.83
CA GLU A 142 16.67 13.69 20.77
C GLU A 142 15.75 12.68 20.06
N GLU A 143 14.95 13.12 19.09
CA GLU A 143 14.13 12.23 18.26
C GLU A 143 14.99 11.31 17.38
N LYS A 144 16.11 11.78 16.83
CA LYS A 144 17.07 10.92 16.11
C LYS A 144 17.63 9.82 17.02
N THR A 145 17.95 10.17 18.26
CA THR A 145 18.42 9.20 19.26
C THR A 145 17.31 8.21 19.62
N ALA A 146 16.09 8.71 19.84
CA ALA A 146 14.90 7.88 20.10
C ALA A 146 14.64 6.89 18.96
N LEU A 147 14.77 7.33 17.70
CA LEU A 147 14.61 6.48 16.52
C LEU A 147 15.64 5.34 16.51
N GLN A 148 16.90 5.61 16.82
CA GLN A 148 17.93 4.57 16.91
C GLN A 148 17.69 3.60 18.07
N ASN A 149 17.21 4.11 19.22
CA ASN A 149 16.87 3.27 20.37
C ASN A 149 15.71 2.32 20.04
N LEU A 150 14.62 2.84 19.46
CA LEU A 150 13.48 2.02 19.05
C LEU A 150 13.85 1.02 17.95
N LYS A 151 14.70 1.41 16.98
CA LYS A 151 15.15 0.54 15.90
C LYS A 151 16.07 -0.59 16.37
N SER A 152 16.92 -0.33 17.36
CA SER A 152 17.85 -1.33 17.90
C SER A 152 17.20 -2.28 18.90
N ASP A 153 16.07 -1.90 19.48
CA ASP A 153 15.35 -2.73 20.43
C ASP A 153 14.66 -3.92 19.76
N LYS A 154 15.18 -5.12 20.04
CA LYS A 154 14.64 -6.38 19.54
C LYS A 154 13.57 -7.00 20.43
N SER A 155 13.30 -6.44 21.61
CA SER A 155 12.28 -6.95 22.53
C SER A 155 10.86 -6.54 22.12
N ILE A 156 10.72 -5.48 21.32
CA ILE A 156 9.43 -4.94 20.90
C ILE A 156 9.16 -5.08 19.39
N ILE A 157 7.88 -4.92 19.05
CA ILE A 157 7.35 -4.77 17.69
C ILE A 157 6.45 -3.53 17.69
N ILE A 158 6.62 -2.67 16.68
CA ILE A 158 5.82 -1.46 16.48
C ILE A 158 5.02 -1.63 15.20
N LYS A 159 3.69 -1.49 15.27
CA LYS A 159 2.77 -1.63 14.14
C LYS A 159 1.71 -0.55 14.15
N GLU A 160 1.22 -0.18 12.97
CA GLU A 160 -0.02 0.57 12.87
C GLU A 160 -1.22 -0.32 13.23
N ALA A 161 -2.24 0.27 13.84
CA ALA A 161 -3.49 -0.42 14.10
C ALA A 161 -4.29 -0.64 12.81
N ASP A 162 -5.05 -1.73 12.76
CA ASP A 162 -5.94 -2.06 11.63
C ASP A 162 -6.97 -0.95 11.34
N LYS A 163 -7.50 -0.34 12.41
CA LYS A 163 -8.40 0.82 12.38
C LYS A 163 -8.17 1.67 13.62
N GLY A 164 -8.43 2.97 13.51
CA GLY A 164 -8.43 3.90 14.66
C GLY A 164 -7.23 4.85 14.76
N ASN A 165 -6.43 5.00 13.69
CA ASN A 165 -5.26 5.90 13.63
C ASN A 165 -4.38 5.80 14.90
N ALA A 166 -3.80 4.63 15.13
CA ALA A 166 -2.98 4.39 16.31
C ALA A 166 -1.70 3.63 15.97
N VAL A 167 -0.66 3.88 16.75
CA VAL A 167 0.59 3.11 16.77
C VAL A 167 0.56 2.21 17.99
N VAL A 168 0.75 0.91 17.76
CA VAL A 168 0.69 -0.13 18.79
C VAL A 168 2.09 -0.69 18.99
N ILE A 169 2.57 -0.67 20.22
CA ILE A 169 3.84 -1.26 20.65
C ILE A 169 3.52 -2.53 21.42
N MET A 170 4.14 -3.64 21.08
CA MET A 170 3.91 -4.95 21.71
C MET A 170 5.25 -5.62 21.99
N ASP A 171 5.28 -6.50 22.99
CA ASP A 171 6.40 -7.42 23.12
C ASP A 171 6.48 -8.32 21.89
N ARG A 172 7.70 -8.58 21.44
CA ARG A 172 7.97 -9.37 20.24
C ARG A 172 7.46 -10.79 20.37
N GLU A 173 7.65 -11.41 21.53
CA GLU A 173 7.17 -12.77 21.81
C GLU A 173 5.65 -12.84 21.76
N TYR A 174 4.95 -11.91 22.43
CA TYR A 174 3.49 -11.85 22.37
C TYR A 174 2.96 -11.70 20.94
N TYR A 175 3.54 -10.78 20.16
CA TYR A 175 3.17 -10.63 18.75
C TYR A 175 3.43 -11.91 17.96
N ARG A 176 4.62 -12.51 18.11
CA ARG A 176 5.00 -13.74 17.43
C ARG A 176 4.03 -14.87 17.74
N ASP A 177 3.72 -15.09 19.01
CA ASP A 177 2.87 -16.19 19.45
C ASP A 177 1.44 -16.04 18.94
N ASN A 178 0.91 -14.81 18.91
CA ASN A 178 -0.39 -14.53 18.28
C ASN A 178 -0.40 -14.87 16.79
N ILE A 179 0.66 -14.51 16.05
CA ILE A 179 0.76 -14.86 14.64
C ILE A 179 0.89 -16.37 14.45
N LEU A 180 1.72 -17.06 15.24
CA LEU A 180 1.86 -18.52 15.17
C LEU A 180 0.54 -19.22 15.47
N ASN A 181 -0.22 -18.76 16.48
CA ASN A 181 -1.55 -19.29 16.79
C ASN A 181 -2.53 -19.10 15.62
N MET A 182 -2.44 -18.01 14.86
CA MET A 182 -3.25 -17.84 13.65
C MET A 182 -2.85 -18.80 12.51
N LEU A 183 -1.57 -19.13 12.41
CA LEU A 183 -1.03 -20.05 11.40
C LEU A 183 -1.30 -21.53 11.72
N GLN A 184 -1.78 -21.85 12.92
CA GLN A 184 -2.25 -23.19 13.29
C GLN A 184 -3.60 -23.56 12.66
N ASP A 185 -4.29 -22.64 11.97
CA ASP A 185 -5.50 -22.97 11.20
C ASP A 185 -5.14 -23.84 9.99
N GLU A 186 -5.13 -25.16 10.19
CA GLU A 186 -4.81 -26.16 9.18
C GLU A 186 -5.77 -26.16 7.97
N MET A 187 -6.94 -25.55 8.11
CA MET A 187 -7.88 -25.38 7.00
C MET A 187 -7.41 -24.29 6.03
N SER A 188 -6.65 -23.31 6.52
CA SER A 188 -6.16 -22.16 5.76
C SER A 188 -4.69 -22.26 5.38
N TYR A 189 -3.86 -22.83 6.27
CA TYR A 189 -2.40 -22.82 6.11
C TYR A 189 -1.82 -24.23 6.22
N GLU A 190 -0.69 -24.44 5.56
CA GLU A 190 0.18 -25.60 5.76
C GLU A 190 1.63 -25.16 5.74
N VAL A 191 2.48 -25.88 6.47
CA VAL A 191 3.93 -25.75 6.35
C VAL A 191 4.36 -26.37 5.02
N THR A 192 5.32 -25.74 4.34
CA THR A 192 5.85 -26.25 3.08
C THR A 192 7.37 -26.11 3.00
N ASP A 193 8.03 -27.11 2.43
CA ASP A 193 9.47 -27.07 2.13
C ASP A 193 9.78 -26.41 0.78
N LYS A 194 8.73 -25.97 0.05
CA LYS A 194 8.87 -25.25 -1.20
C LYS A 194 9.45 -23.87 -0.93
N LYS A 195 10.78 -23.81 -0.90
CA LYS A 195 11.53 -22.55 -0.84
C LYS A 195 11.24 -21.77 -2.12
N LEU A 196 10.66 -20.58 -1.98
CA LEU A 196 10.75 -19.58 -3.02
C LEU A 196 12.22 -19.22 -3.23
N ASP A 197 12.58 -18.82 -4.45
CA ASP A 197 13.91 -18.29 -4.74
C ASP A 197 14.26 -17.17 -3.74
N ARG A 198 15.54 -17.03 -3.36
CA ARG A 198 16.01 -16.08 -2.36
C ARG A 198 15.58 -14.64 -2.66
N GLN A 199 15.39 -14.32 -3.95
CA GLN A 199 14.95 -13.01 -4.43
C GLN A 199 13.44 -12.78 -4.28
N THR A 200 12.65 -13.86 -4.18
CA THR A 200 11.19 -13.78 -4.07
C THR A 200 10.72 -14.11 -2.66
N LYS A 201 10.34 -13.11 -1.89
CA LYS A 201 9.85 -13.32 -0.51
C LYS A 201 8.55 -12.56 -0.27
N SER A 202 7.50 -13.33 -0.05
CA SER A 202 6.28 -12.84 0.59
C SER A 202 6.42 -12.99 2.10
N TYR A 203 6.08 -11.93 2.83
CA TYR A 203 6.15 -11.87 4.29
C TYR A 203 4.75 -11.89 4.88
N PHE A 204 4.61 -12.53 6.03
CA PHE A 204 3.38 -12.52 6.80
C PHE A 204 3.49 -11.57 7.99
N TYR A 205 2.48 -10.75 8.23
CA TYR A 205 2.38 -9.95 9.44
C TYR A 205 0.92 -9.69 9.81
N GLY A 206 0.69 -9.32 11.08
CA GLY A 206 -0.62 -8.98 11.60
C GLY A 206 -0.76 -7.50 11.92
N LEU A 207 -1.90 -6.91 11.56
CA LEU A 207 -2.30 -5.58 12.04
C LEU A 207 -3.21 -5.72 13.27
N PRO A 208 -2.88 -5.13 14.43
CA PRO A 208 -3.70 -5.23 15.63
C PRO A 208 -5.07 -4.56 15.47
N LYS A 209 -6.14 -5.31 15.72
CA LYS A 209 -7.54 -4.86 15.66
C LYS A 209 -7.96 -4.26 17.00
N ILE A 210 -7.34 -3.14 17.38
CA ILE A 210 -7.60 -2.48 18.67
C ILE A 210 -9.09 -2.15 18.90
N HIS A 211 -9.83 -1.84 17.83
CA HIS A 211 -11.26 -1.54 17.84
C HIS A 211 -12.16 -2.74 18.15
N LYS A 212 -11.60 -3.96 18.27
CA LYS A 212 -12.30 -5.18 18.68
C LYS A 212 -11.93 -5.65 20.08
N SER A 213 -10.94 -5.02 20.73
CA SER A 213 -10.53 -5.32 22.09
C SER A 213 -11.31 -4.45 23.09
N LYS A 214 -12.03 -5.10 24.00
CA LYS A 214 -12.70 -4.46 25.13
C LYS A 214 -11.70 -3.94 26.13
N GLU A 215 -10.63 -4.70 26.39
CA GLU A 215 -9.56 -4.29 27.32
C GLU A 215 -8.92 -2.97 26.89
N ILE A 216 -8.55 -2.86 25.60
CA ILE A 216 -8.00 -1.62 25.05
C ILE A 216 -9.03 -0.49 25.05
N SER A 217 -10.29 -0.78 24.72
CA SER A 217 -11.36 0.22 24.71
C SER A 217 -11.59 0.82 26.10
N ASN A 218 -11.60 -0.02 27.14
CA ASN A 218 -11.73 0.42 28.53
C ASN A 218 -10.51 1.24 28.96
N ALA A 219 -9.29 0.78 28.66
CA ALA A 219 -8.07 1.51 28.99
C ALA A 219 -8.01 2.90 28.32
N ILE A 220 -8.49 3.00 27.07
CA ILE A 220 -8.63 4.28 26.36
C ILE A 220 -9.59 5.21 27.11
N SER A 221 -10.76 4.72 27.52
CA SER A 221 -11.77 5.51 28.22
C SER A 221 -11.32 5.93 29.62
N GLU A 222 -10.66 5.04 30.35
CA GLU A 222 -10.20 5.29 31.73
C GLU A 222 -9.01 6.25 31.78
N GLN A 223 -8.02 6.08 30.92
CA GLN A 223 -6.81 6.91 30.93
C GLN A 223 -7.01 8.24 30.20
N ASN A 224 -7.94 8.30 29.25
CA ASN A 224 -8.28 9.49 28.45
C ASN A 224 -7.04 10.28 27.96
N SER A 225 -6.05 9.55 27.44
CA SER A 225 -4.74 10.08 27.07
C SER A 225 -4.38 9.72 25.62
N GLU A 226 -3.49 10.50 25.02
CA GLU A 226 -2.89 10.18 23.72
C GLU A 226 -1.90 9.02 23.81
N TYR A 227 -1.31 8.80 24.99
CA TYR A 227 -0.47 7.64 25.31
C TYR A 227 -1.23 6.77 26.29
N ILE A 228 -1.61 5.57 25.83
CA ILE A 228 -2.31 4.56 26.60
C ILE A 228 -1.34 3.47 26.95
N GLU A 229 -1.30 3.10 28.22
CA GLU A 229 -0.46 2.02 28.72
C GLU A 229 -1.32 0.91 29.30
N LEU A 230 -1.25 -0.27 28.70
CA LEU A 230 -2.04 -1.44 29.10
C LEU A 230 -1.14 -2.64 28.93
N LEU A 231 -0.98 -3.48 29.95
CA LEU A 231 -0.25 -4.73 29.74
C LEU A 231 -1.02 -5.65 28.80
N THR A 232 -0.27 -6.40 28.00
CA THR A 232 -0.69 -7.35 26.98
C THR A 232 -2.14 -7.89 27.12
N PRO A 233 -3.09 -7.44 26.27
CA PRO A 233 -4.49 -7.84 26.35
C PRO A 233 -4.70 -9.27 25.83
N ASN A 234 -5.65 -9.98 26.41
CA ASN A 234 -5.97 -11.36 26.01
C ASN A 234 -6.93 -11.41 24.81
N ASP A 235 -7.73 -10.37 24.63
CA ASP A 235 -8.78 -10.31 23.61
C ASP A 235 -8.34 -9.67 22.28
N LEU A 236 -7.09 -9.16 22.18
CA LEU A 236 -6.60 -8.54 20.95
C LEU A 236 -6.49 -9.56 19.82
N LYS A 237 -7.09 -9.21 18.67
CA LYS A 237 -7.01 -9.97 17.43
C LYS A 237 -6.19 -9.22 16.40
N PHE A 238 -5.67 -9.96 15.42
CA PHE A 238 -4.89 -9.38 14.32
C PHE A 238 -5.59 -9.61 12.98
N ARG A 239 -5.42 -8.67 12.05
CA ARG A 239 -5.71 -8.90 10.62
C ARG A 239 -4.46 -9.51 9.99
N PRO A 240 -4.52 -10.75 9.46
CA PRO A 240 -3.40 -11.33 8.74
C PRO A 240 -3.20 -10.62 7.41
N ILE A 241 -1.96 -10.30 7.08
CA ILE A 241 -1.54 -9.68 5.82
C ILE A 241 -0.40 -10.52 5.24
N VAL A 242 -0.52 -10.86 3.96
CA VAL A 242 0.58 -11.46 3.19
C VAL A 242 1.09 -10.38 2.26
N GLY A 243 2.22 -9.76 2.62
CA GLY A 243 2.86 -8.74 1.78
C GLY A 243 4.04 -9.34 1.04
N GLY A 244 3.97 -9.47 -0.29
CA GLY A 244 5.16 -9.80 -1.09
C GLY A 244 5.37 -8.79 -2.19
N PRO A 245 6.12 -7.71 -1.89
CA PRO A 245 6.54 -6.73 -2.89
C PRO A 245 7.48 -7.33 -3.96
N SER A 246 7.84 -8.61 -3.84
CA SER A 246 8.64 -9.37 -4.81
C SER A 246 8.16 -10.83 -4.86
N SER A 247 6.85 -11.09 -4.88
CA SER A 247 6.36 -12.46 -5.01
C SER A 247 6.57 -12.99 -6.44
N VAL A 248 6.67 -14.31 -6.59
CA VAL A 248 6.84 -14.96 -7.90
C VAL A 248 5.68 -14.63 -8.84
N THR A 249 4.47 -14.48 -8.30
CA THR A 249 3.24 -14.20 -9.06
C THR A 249 2.94 -12.72 -9.21
N GLN A 250 3.75 -11.80 -8.65
CA GLN A 250 3.44 -10.36 -8.61
C GLN A 250 3.22 -9.78 -10.02
N ASN A 251 4.16 -10.01 -10.94
CA ASN A 251 4.06 -9.49 -12.30
C ASN A 251 2.88 -10.10 -13.06
N LEU A 252 2.60 -11.39 -12.82
CA LEU A 252 1.43 -12.06 -13.40
C LEU A 252 0.13 -11.50 -12.81
N SER A 253 0.08 -11.24 -11.51
CA SER A 253 -1.07 -10.62 -10.83
C SER A 253 -1.36 -9.24 -11.39
N HIS A 254 -0.31 -8.41 -11.54
CA HIS A 254 -0.44 -7.08 -12.13
C HIS A 254 -0.91 -7.14 -13.59
N PHE A 255 -0.36 -8.06 -14.38
CA PHE A 255 -0.78 -8.27 -15.76
C PHE A 255 -2.25 -8.69 -15.84
N ILE A 256 -2.68 -9.67 -15.03
CA ILE A 256 -4.07 -10.14 -15.01
C ILE A 256 -5.01 -9.05 -14.50
N ASP A 257 -4.62 -8.22 -13.54
CA ASP A 257 -5.38 -7.04 -13.11
C ASP A 257 -5.65 -6.08 -14.27
N ILE A 258 -4.61 -5.73 -15.06
CA ILE A 258 -4.76 -4.87 -16.24
C ILE A 258 -5.73 -5.50 -17.25
N VAL A 259 -5.59 -6.81 -17.51
CA VAL A 259 -6.42 -7.54 -18.49
C VAL A 259 -7.88 -7.65 -18.04
N LEU A 260 -8.14 -7.85 -16.75
CA LEU A 260 -9.51 -8.03 -16.23
C LEU A 260 -10.21 -6.71 -15.91
N LYS A 261 -9.48 -5.62 -15.68
CA LYS A 261 -10.03 -4.31 -15.29
C LYS A 261 -11.13 -3.77 -16.23
N PRO A 262 -11.05 -3.94 -17.57
CA PRO A 262 -12.15 -3.56 -18.46
C PRO A 262 -13.46 -4.31 -18.17
N LEU A 263 -13.40 -5.60 -17.83
CA LEU A 263 -14.59 -6.39 -17.51
C LEU A 263 -15.36 -5.85 -16.30
N CYS A 264 -14.67 -5.23 -15.34
CA CYS A 264 -15.32 -4.66 -14.17
C CYS A 264 -16.39 -3.63 -14.54
N ARG A 265 -16.23 -2.92 -15.66
CA ARG A 265 -17.20 -1.90 -16.14
C ARG A 265 -18.49 -2.51 -16.69
N GLU A 266 -18.47 -3.78 -17.05
CA GLU A 266 -19.66 -4.51 -17.53
C GLU A 266 -20.56 -4.97 -16.36
N VAL A 267 -20.07 -4.89 -15.12
CA VAL A 267 -20.83 -5.27 -13.93
C VAL A 267 -21.80 -4.13 -13.57
N PRO A 268 -23.13 -4.37 -13.51
CA PRO A 268 -24.12 -3.31 -13.25
C PRO A 268 -23.95 -2.59 -11.92
N SER A 269 -23.35 -3.25 -10.92
CA SER A 269 -23.07 -2.69 -9.60
C SER A 269 -21.67 -2.10 -9.48
N PHE A 270 -20.96 -1.90 -10.59
CA PHE A 270 -19.63 -1.31 -10.59
C PHE A 270 -19.70 0.14 -10.13
N ILE A 271 -18.87 0.49 -9.17
CA ILE A 271 -18.69 1.86 -8.66
C ILE A 271 -17.22 2.21 -8.88
N ARG A 272 -16.95 3.29 -9.61
CA ARG A 272 -15.58 3.68 -9.95
C ARG A 272 -14.83 4.29 -8.76
N ASP A 273 -15.48 5.19 -8.05
CA ASP A 273 -14.90 5.98 -6.96
C ASP A 273 -15.99 6.57 -6.05
N ASP A 274 -15.56 7.28 -4.99
CA ASP A 274 -16.47 7.89 -4.00
C ASP A 274 -17.41 8.93 -4.64
N LEU A 275 -16.96 9.65 -5.67
CA LEU A 275 -17.78 10.66 -6.34
C LEU A 275 -18.85 9.99 -7.22
N ASP A 276 -18.47 8.93 -7.92
CA ASP A 276 -19.38 8.09 -8.69
C ASP A 276 -20.44 7.46 -7.77
N PHE A 277 -20.06 6.96 -6.60
CA PHE A 277 -21.01 6.48 -5.59
C PHE A 277 -22.01 7.56 -5.17
N LEU A 278 -21.56 8.78 -4.88
CA LEU A 278 -22.44 9.89 -4.51
C LEU A 278 -23.43 10.23 -5.62
N ASN A 279 -23.03 10.07 -6.89
CA ASN A 279 -23.92 10.28 -8.03
C ASN A 279 -24.99 9.18 -8.17
N HIS A 280 -24.74 7.97 -7.65
CA HIS A 280 -25.71 6.89 -7.62
C HIS A 280 -26.73 7.03 -6.47
N LEU A 281 -26.43 7.85 -5.46
CA LEU A 281 -27.37 8.10 -4.37
C LEU A 281 -28.52 9.02 -4.82
N PRO A 282 -29.75 8.78 -4.36
CA PRO A 282 -30.87 9.67 -4.67
C PRO A 282 -30.62 11.05 -4.07
N LYS A 283 -30.86 12.11 -4.87
CA LYS A 283 -30.70 13.51 -4.42
C LYS A 283 -31.62 13.87 -3.25
N THR A 284 -32.76 13.20 -3.14
CA THR A 284 -33.73 13.36 -2.08
C THR A 284 -34.26 12.01 -1.64
N VAL A 285 -34.55 11.87 -0.35
CA VAL A 285 -35.19 10.69 0.24
C VAL A 285 -36.44 11.13 1.01
N ASN A 286 -37.38 10.21 1.20
CA ASN A 286 -38.53 10.48 2.06
C ASN A 286 -38.03 10.66 3.51
N PRO A 287 -38.60 11.59 4.30
CA PRO A 287 -38.26 11.73 5.72
C PRO A 287 -38.35 10.43 6.54
N ASN A 288 -39.18 9.47 6.12
CA ASN A 288 -39.36 8.16 6.76
C ASN A 288 -38.44 7.06 6.17
N SER A 289 -37.51 7.39 5.28
CA SER A 289 -36.57 6.41 4.72
C SER A 289 -35.47 6.06 5.72
N GLU A 290 -35.16 4.77 5.82
CA GLU A 290 -34.05 4.27 6.62
C GLU A 290 -32.87 3.89 5.73
N LEU A 291 -31.65 4.28 6.12
CA LEU A 291 -30.43 3.83 5.48
C LEU A 291 -29.94 2.57 6.19
N ILE A 292 -29.96 1.45 5.48
CA ILE A 292 -29.44 0.17 5.98
C ILE A 292 -28.08 -0.07 5.34
N THR A 293 -27.08 -0.38 6.17
CA THR A 293 -25.74 -0.75 5.70
C THR A 293 -25.41 -2.17 6.13
N PHE A 294 -24.80 -2.93 5.23
CA PHE A 294 -24.32 -4.29 5.49
C PHE A 294 -22.81 -4.33 5.28
N ASP A 295 -22.08 -4.95 6.20
CA ASP A 295 -20.65 -5.20 6.08
C ASP A 295 -20.39 -6.71 6.00
N ILE A 296 -19.65 -7.13 4.97
CA ILE A 296 -19.31 -8.54 4.81
C ILE A 296 -18.13 -8.86 5.74
N VAL A 297 -18.35 -9.81 6.65
CA VAL A 297 -17.30 -10.29 7.54
C VAL A 297 -16.23 -11.00 6.72
N SER A 298 -15.00 -10.48 6.77
CA SER A 298 -13.81 -11.18 6.26
C SER A 298 -13.89 -11.54 4.76
N LEU A 299 -14.41 -10.63 3.92
CA LEU A 299 -14.67 -10.82 2.49
C LEU A 299 -13.56 -11.58 1.74
N TYR A 300 -12.36 -11.02 1.63
CA TYR A 300 -11.23 -11.62 0.90
C TYR A 300 -10.92 -13.04 1.38
N THR A 301 -10.98 -13.24 2.69
CA THR A 301 -10.68 -14.53 3.28
C THR A 301 -11.82 -15.55 3.17
N ASN A 302 -12.99 -15.16 2.65
CA ASN A 302 -14.15 -16.04 2.54
C ASN A 302 -14.57 -16.32 1.10
N ILE A 303 -13.90 -15.74 0.10
CA ILE A 303 -14.13 -16.04 -1.32
C ILE A 303 -13.43 -17.37 -1.66
N PRO A 304 -14.16 -18.44 -2.00
CA PRO A 304 -13.57 -19.67 -2.52
C PRO A 304 -12.94 -19.41 -3.89
N HIS A 305 -11.74 -19.96 -4.12
CA HIS A 305 -11.01 -19.77 -5.38
C HIS A 305 -11.83 -20.20 -6.59
N ASP A 306 -12.51 -21.33 -6.52
CA ASP A 306 -13.36 -21.85 -7.60
C ASP A 306 -14.51 -20.91 -7.96
N LEU A 307 -15.13 -20.25 -6.96
CA LEU A 307 -16.19 -19.27 -7.21
C LEU A 307 -15.64 -18.03 -7.91
N GLY A 308 -14.47 -17.53 -7.49
CA GLY A 308 -13.83 -16.39 -8.13
C GLY A 308 -13.47 -16.68 -9.59
N ILE A 309 -12.87 -17.85 -9.85
CA ILE A 309 -12.53 -18.29 -11.22
C ILE A 309 -13.79 -18.48 -12.07
N THR A 310 -14.86 -19.06 -11.50
CA THR A 310 -16.14 -19.25 -12.20
C THR A 310 -16.78 -17.92 -12.57
N ALA A 311 -16.75 -16.93 -11.67
CA ALA A 311 -17.26 -15.59 -11.93
C ALA A 311 -16.49 -14.91 -13.07
N VAL A 312 -15.16 -14.97 -13.05
CA VAL A 312 -14.34 -14.41 -14.14
C VAL A 312 -14.62 -15.14 -15.46
N LYS A 313 -14.74 -16.47 -15.43
CA LYS A 313 -15.09 -17.26 -16.61
C LYS A 313 -16.43 -16.83 -17.21
N TYR A 314 -17.45 -16.63 -16.38
CA TYR A 314 -18.75 -16.14 -16.83
C TYR A 314 -18.63 -14.81 -17.57
N TRP A 315 -17.91 -13.83 -17.01
CA TRP A 315 -17.74 -12.53 -17.69
C TRP A 315 -16.95 -12.68 -18.99
N LEU A 316 -15.85 -13.44 -19.01
CA LEU A 316 -15.09 -13.73 -20.23
C LEU A 316 -15.92 -14.39 -21.34
N GLU A 317 -16.95 -15.17 -20.99
CA GLU A 317 -17.84 -15.85 -21.94
C GLU A 317 -18.98 -14.94 -22.43
N ASN A 318 -19.42 -13.99 -21.61
CA ASN A 318 -20.60 -13.16 -21.89
C ASN A 318 -20.28 -11.73 -22.34
N THR A 319 -19.00 -11.34 -22.37
CA THR A 319 -18.57 -10.03 -22.90
C THR A 319 -17.68 -10.25 -24.12
N GLU A 320 -18.17 -9.91 -25.31
CA GLU A 320 -17.41 -9.95 -26.55
C GLU A 320 -16.60 -8.65 -26.74
N ASN A 321 -15.39 -8.77 -27.29
CA ASN A 321 -14.52 -7.64 -27.66
C ASN A 321 -14.06 -6.69 -26.52
N VAL A 322 -14.28 -7.06 -25.25
CA VAL A 322 -13.81 -6.25 -24.09
C VAL A 322 -12.34 -6.52 -23.75
N ILE A 323 -11.86 -7.73 -24.00
CA ILE A 323 -10.46 -8.11 -23.81
C ILE A 323 -9.81 -8.28 -25.19
N GLU A 324 -8.55 -7.87 -25.30
CA GLU A 324 -7.74 -8.07 -26.49
C GLU A 324 -7.77 -9.53 -26.96
N ASN A 325 -8.11 -9.74 -28.24
CA ASN A 325 -8.23 -11.06 -28.88
C ASN A 325 -6.90 -11.85 -28.92
N ARG A 326 -5.79 -11.24 -28.50
CA ARG A 326 -4.45 -11.84 -28.42
C ARG A 326 -4.32 -12.84 -27.26
N LEU A 327 -5.19 -12.76 -26.26
CA LEU A 327 -5.13 -13.62 -25.06
C LEU A 327 -6.26 -14.64 -25.08
N THR A 328 -5.93 -15.91 -24.84
CA THR A 328 -6.95 -16.95 -24.72
C THR A 328 -7.60 -16.90 -23.34
N LYS A 329 -8.89 -17.22 -23.28
CA LYS A 329 -9.64 -17.29 -22.01
C LYS A 329 -9.01 -18.32 -21.07
N GLU A 330 -8.52 -19.43 -21.63
CA GLU A 330 -7.82 -20.49 -20.92
C GLU A 330 -6.54 -19.98 -20.24
N PHE A 331 -5.77 -19.12 -20.92
CA PHE A 331 -4.56 -18.53 -20.35
C PHE A 331 -4.89 -17.62 -19.16
N ILE A 332 -5.92 -16.78 -19.29
CA ILE A 332 -6.36 -15.87 -18.22
C ILE A 332 -6.82 -16.68 -16.99
N LEU A 333 -7.66 -17.69 -17.20
CA LEU A 333 -8.17 -18.54 -16.11
C LEU A 333 -7.07 -19.38 -15.46
N ALA A 334 -6.15 -19.94 -16.24
CA ALA A 334 -5.00 -20.68 -15.71
C ALA A 334 -4.06 -19.77 -14.91
N SER A 335 -3.84 -18.55 -15.37
CA SER A 335 -3.02 -17.54 -14.68
C SER A 335 -3.66 -17.12 -13.36
N LEU A 336 -4.97 -16.83 -13.36
CA LEU A 336 -5.72 -16.50 -12.16
C LEU A 336 -5.66 -17.66 -11.15
N LYS A 337 -5.88 -18.89 -11.60
CA LYS A 337 -5.75 -20.08 -10.76
C LYS A 337 -4.36 -20.20 -10.14
N LEU A 338 -3.30 -19.99 -10.94
CA LEU A 338 -1.92 -20.02 -10.45
C LEU A 338 -1.67 -18.96 -9.37
N ILE A 339 -2.17 -17.73 -9.56
CA ILE A 339 -2.03 -16.64 -8.60
C ILE A 339 -2.72 -17.00 -7.27
N LEU A 340 -3.94 -17.53 -7.33
CA LEU A 340 -4.74 -17.87 -6.16
C LEU A 340 -4.18 -19.09 -5.39
N GLU A 341 -3.66 -20.09 -6.10
CA GLU A 341 -3.17 -21.36 -5.53
C GLU A 341 -1.68 -21.38 -5.16
N ARG A 342 -0.91 -20.33 -5.47
CA ARG A 342 0.54 -20.30 -5.21
C ARG A 342 0.95 -19.22 -4.23
N ASN A 343 0.12 -19.01 -3.21
CA ASN A 343 0.41 -18.05 -2.17
C ASN A 343 1.27 -18.67 -1.06
N ILE A 344 2.58 -18.55 -1.22
CA ILE A 344 3.58 -19.02 -0.25
C ILE A 344 4.25 -17.82 0.39
N PHE A 345 4.40 -17.84 1.70
CA PHE A 345 5.03 -16.77 2.47
C PHE A 345 5.94 -17.32 3.57
N TYR A 346 6.80 -16.45 4.07
CA TYR A 346 7.78 -16.76 5.10
C TYR A 346 7.44 -16.07 6.42
N PHE A 347 7.43 -16.83 7.51
CA PHE A 347 7.29 -16.31 8.86
C PHE A 347 8.11 -17.14 9.86
N ASN A 348 8.87 -16.45 10.72
CA ASN A 348 9.59 -17.05 11.85
C ASN A 348 10.41 -18.32 11.49
N GLY A 349 11.23 -18.28 10.44
CA GLY A 349 12.05 -19.42 10.04
C GLY A 349 11.37 -20.45 9.14
N THR A 350 10.06 -20.35 8.94
CA THR A 350 9.25 -21.38 8.29
C THR A 350 8.50 -20.82 7.09
N TYR A 351 8.39 -21.62 6.03
CA TYR A 351 7.56 -21.31 4.87
C TYR A 351 6.16 -21.93 5.05
N TYR A 352 5.16 -21.14 4.72
CA TYR A 352 3.75 -21.53 4.78
C TYR A 352 3.11 -21.34 3.42
N HIS A 353 2.19 -22.23 3.08
CA HIS A 353 1.33 -22.15 1.92
C HIS A 353 -0.10 -21.90 2.36
N GLN A 354 -0.76 -20.90 1.77
CA GLN A 354 -2.16 -20.61 2.03
C GLN A 354 -3.04 -21.45 1.09
N LYS A 355 -3.71 -22.47 1.62
CA LYS A 355 -4.51 -23.46 0.88
C LYS A 355 -5.87 -22.94 0.43
N LYS A 356 -6.50 -22.15 1.27
CA LYS A 356 -7.83 -21.60 1.05
C LYS A 356 -7.77 -20.13 1.41
N ARG A 357 -8.70 -19.36 0.84
CA ARG A 357 -8.91 -17.93 1.11
C ARG A 357 -7.96 -17.04 0.32
N ASN A 358 -8.42 -15.87 -0.14
CA ASN A 358 -7.53 -14.89 -0.75
C ASN A 358 -6.78 -14.15 0.36
N SER A 359 -5.47 -13.93 0.19
CA SER A 359 -4.74 -13.04 1.07
C SER A 359 -5.06 -11.59 0.75
N TYR A 360 -5.15 -10.76 1.80
CA TYR A 360 -4.97 -9.32 1.62
C TYR A 360 -3.50 -9.04 1.28
N GLY A 361 -3.24 -8.43 0.12
CA GLY A 361 -1.90 -8.00 -0.30
C GLY A 361 -1.50 -8.29 -1.75
N TYR A 362 -2.38 -8.91 -2.55
CA TYR A 362 -2.19 -9.16 -4.00
C TYR A 362 -3.43 -8.87 -4.81
#